data_AF-A0A3A9W5N9-F1
#
_entry.id   AF-A0A3A9W5N9-F1
#
_cell.length_a   1.000
_cell.length_b   1.000
_cell.length_c   1.000
_cell.angle_alpha   90.00
_cell.angle_beta   90.00
_cell.angle_gamma   90.00
#
_symmetry.space_group_name_H-M   'P 1'
#
loop_
_entity.id
_entity.type
_entity.pdbx_description
1 polymer ?
#
loop_
_entity_poly.entity_id
_entity_poly.type
_entity_poly.pdbx_seq_one_letter_code
_entity_poly.pdbx_strand_id
1 'polypeptide(L)'
;MGRKSISRERKDKNKKVEQWTQALLYELRTTELGDLTMDDLASLMNKSKSTIYQYFVTKEEIFEYITQIRVDHLKAYKNEISGELSGLNYQYETLAKILAEGVKDISPFYLKQLQIHYPDAWNIVEKFLKGLLKDLKDFYIYGIENNMFKAVSPELLIKLDEYFIMQLITDHTFFNNNQQTLESAITEYMYIKFEGLVAK
;
A
#
# COMPACT_ATOMS: atom_id res chain seq x y z
N MET A 1 44.93 12.66 7.44
CA MET A 1 43.95 13.65 6.94
C MET A 1 42.83 12.90 6.22
N GLY A 2 41.69 12.71 6.88
CA GLY A 2 40.51 12.08 6.28
C GLY A 2 39.91 13.00 5.23
N ARG A 3 39.68 12.50 4.01
CA ARG A 3 39.05 13.27 2.94
C ARG A 3 37.65 13.69 3.42
N LYS A 4 37.43 15.01 3.52
CA LYS A 4 36.11 15.60 3.70
C LYS A 4 35.23 15.07 2.57
N SER A 5 34.18 14.33 2.92
CA SER A 5 33.10 13.99 2.00
C SER A 5 32.50 15.31 1.53
N ILE A 6 32.78 15.67 0.28
CA ILE A 6 32.10 16.78 -0.40
C ILE A 6 30.63 16.34 -0.45
N SER A 7 29.74 17.12 0.16
CA SER A 7 28.30 16.97 -0.02
C SER A 7 27.98 17.26 -1.49
N ARG A 8 28.13 16.24 -2.34
CA ARG A 8 27.60 16.29 -3.71
C ARG A 8 26.10 16.48 -3.58
N GLU A 9 25.56 17.50 -4.25
CA GLU A 9 24.12 17.57 -4.49
C GLU A 9 23.67 16.23 -5.07
N ARG A 10 22.67 15.62 -4.43
CA ARG A 10 22.15 14.33 -4.83
C ARG A 10 21.43 14.49 -6.16
N LYS A 11 21.49 13.44 -6.99
CA LYS A 11 20.74 13.45 -8.24
C LYS A 11 19.25 13.29 -7.96
N ASP A 12 18.43 13.97 -8.75
CA ASP A 12 17.00 13.74 -8.74
C ASP A 12 16.67 12.31 -9.14
N LYS A 13 15.67 11.75 -8.46
CA LYS A 13 15.18 10.39 -8.72
C LYS A 13 14.36 10.44 -10.01
N ASN A 14 14.82 9.71 -11.02
CA ASN A 14 14.19 9.65 -12.34
C ASN A 14 13.49 8.30 -12.55
N LYS A 15 12.83 8.14 -13.70
CA LYS A 15 12.12 6.91 -14.06
C LYS A 15 12.99 5.64 -14.01
N LYS A 16 14.31 5.74 -14.23
CA LYS A 16 15.20 4.59 -14.07
C LYS A 16 15.33 4.21 -12.59
N VAL A 17 15.52 5.19 -11.71
CA VAL A 17 15.57 5.00 -10.24
C VAL A 17 14.32 4.30 -9.75
N GLU A 18 13.16 4.76 -10.19
CA GLU A 18 11.88 4.12 -9.93
C GLU A 18 11.86 2.65 -10.37
N GLN A 19 12.26 2.35 -11.62
CA GLN A 19 12.24 0.99 -12.16
C GLN A 19 13.06 -0.01 -11.34
N TRP A 20 14.33 0.30 -11.02
CA TRP A 20 15.16 -0.66 -10.28
C TRP A 20 14.87 -0.69 -8.77
N THR A 21 14.25 0.35 -8.21
CA THR A 21 13.77 0.29 -6.81
C THR A 21 12.46 -0.48 -6.70
N GLN A 22 11.54 -0.37 -7.66
CA GLN A 22 10.30 -1.16 -7.67
C GLN A 22 10.56 -2.65 -7.94
N ALA A 23 11.54 -2.97 -8.80
CA ALA A 23 11.96 -4.36 -9.06
C ALA A 23 12.45 -5.08 -7.78
N LEU A 24 12.92 -4.32 -6.79
CA LEU A 24 13.39 -4.85 -5.52
C LEU A 24 12.28 -5.58 -4.73
N LEU A 25 11.01 -5.19 -4.89
CA LEU A 25 9.89 -5.79 -4.15
C LEU A 25 9.79 -7.30 -4.36
N TYR A 26 10.10 -7.78 -5.56
CA TYR A 26 10.10 -9.21 -5.86
C TYR A 26 11.17 -9.95 -5.04
N GLU A 27 12.37 -9.40 -4.95
CA GLU A 27 13.48 -10.00 -4.20
C GLU A 27 13.25 -9.96 -2.69
N LEU A 28 12.60 -8.90 -2.19
CA LEU A 28 12.36 -8.71 -0.76
C LEU A 28 11.19 -9.50 -0.18
N ARG A 29 10.46 -10.26 -1.01
CA ARG A 29 9.23 -10.94 -0.61
C ARG A 29 9.38 -11.89 0.58
N THR A 30 10.59 -12.41 0.81
CA THR A 30 10.93 -13.35 1.88
C THR A 30 12.17 -12.91 2.67
N THR A 31 12.56 -11.64 2.55
CA THR A 31 13.81 -11.12 3.13
C THR A 31 13.54 -10.37 4.43
N GLU A 32 14.29 -10.70 5.47
CA GLU A 32 14.26 -9.95 6.73
C GLU A 32 14.92 -8.58 6.51
N LEU A 33 14.11 -7.51 6.56
CA LEU A 33 14.60 -6.19 6.12
C LEU A 33 15.49 -5.52 7.16
N GLY A 34 15.45 -5.96 8.43
CA GLY A 34 16.28 -5.42 9.51
C GLY A 34 17.78 -5.60 9.27
N ASP A 35 18.16 -6.76 8.73
CA ASP A 35 19.56 -7.17 8.54
C ASP A 35 20.18 -6.63 7.24
N LEU A 36 19.38 -6.06 6.35
CA LEU A 36 19.86 -5.54 5.08
C LEU A 36 20.81 -4.36 5.26
N THR A 37 21.95 -4.44 4.58
CA THR A 37 22.89 -3.33 4.43
C THR A 37 22.65 -2.61 3.11
N MET A 38 23.22 -1.41 2.98
CA MET A 38 23.25 -0.70 1.70
C MET A 38 23.97 -1.48 0.59
N ASP A 39 24.90 -2.38 0.95
CA ASP A 39 25.63 -3.19 -0.02
C ASP A 39 24.76 -4.34 -0.54
N ASP A 40 23.97 -4.95 0.33
CA ASP A 40 22.98 -5.96 -0.05
C ASP A 40 21.93 -5.36 -0.98
N LEU A 41 21.39 -4.19 -0.62
CA LEU A 41 20.42 -3.47 -1.46
C LEU A 41 21.00 -3.11 -2.83
N ALA A 42 22.25 -2.62 -2.88
CA ALA A 42 22.93 -2.34 -4.14
C ALA A 42 23.08 -3.61 -5.01
N SER A 43 23.44 -4.73 -4.39
CA SER A 43 23.57 -6.04 -5.05
C SER A 43 22.23 -6.52 -5.62
N LEU A 44 21.16 -6.49 -4.82
CA LEU A 44 19.81 -6.88 -5.24
C LEU A 44 19.28 -6.03 -6.40
N MET A 45 19.62 -4.75 -6.44
CA MET A 45 19.24 -3.85 -7.55
C MET A 45 20.16 -3.98 -8.79
N ASN A 46 21.18 -4.82 -8.71
CA ASN A 46 22.25 -4.95 -9.70
C ASN A 46 22.88 -3.57 -10.02
N LYS A 47 23.29 -2.85 -8.97
CA LYS A 47 23.92 -1.52 -9.03
C LYS A 47 25.17 -1.48 -8.15
N SER A 48 26.11 -0.60 -8.52
CA SER A 48 27.24 -0.33 -7.64
C SER A 48 26.78 0.46 -6.41
N LYS A 49 27.46 0.27 -5.28
CA LYS A 49 27.33 1.10 -4.08
C LYS A 49 27.36 2.59 -4.45
N SER A 50 28.35 3.00 -5.25
CA SER A 50 28.51 4.39 -5.70
C SER A 50 27.33 4.93 -6.51
N THR A 51 26.57 4.06 -7.17
CA THR A 51 25.36 4.43 -7.92
C THR A 51 24.21 4.67 -6.96
N ILE A 52 24.00 3.82 -5.96
CA ILE A 52 22.95 3.98 -4.96
C ILE A 52 23.15 5.27 -4.16
N TYR A 53 24.39 5.53 -3.70
CA TYR A 53 24.72 6.73 -2.92
C TYR A 53 24.59 8.06 -3.69
N GLN A 54 24.39 8.03 -5.01
CA GLN A 54 24.03 9.24 -5.76
C GLN A 54 22.58 9.69 -5.51
N TYR A 55 21.72 8.81 -5.03
CA TYR A 55 20.28 9.04 -4.86
C TYR A 55 19.80 8.85 -3.41
N PHE A 56 20.41 7.93 -2.67
CA PHE A 56 19.99 7.53 -1.32
C PHE A 56 21.18 7.51 -0.36
N VAL A 57 21.03 8.12 0.82
CA VAL A 57 22.08 8.10 1.86
C VAL A 57 21.89 6.97 2.84
N THR A 58 20.65 6.56 3.08
CA THR A 58 20.34 5.46 3.98
C THR A 58 19.36 4.48 3.35
N LYS A 59 19.23 3.31 3.97
CA LYS A 59 18.27 2.30 3.51
C LYS A 59 16.84 2.72 3.80
N GLU A 60 16.61 3.49 4.86
CA GLU A 60 15.33 4.10 5.20
C GLU A 60 14.82 4.97 4.04
N GLU A 61 15.68 5.82 3.46
CA GLU A 61 15.33 6.64 2.29
C GLU A 61 14.93 5.78 1.06
N ILE A 62 15.50 4.59 0.91
CA ILE A 62 15.13 3.66 -0.17
C ILE A 62 13.73 3.11 0.07
N PHE A 63 13.44 2.63 1.29
CA PHE A 63 12.13 2.06 1.62
C PHE A 63 11.03 3.11 1.57
N GLU A 64 11.26 4.30 2.12
CA GLU A 64 10.32 5.43 2.00
C GLU A 64 10.02 5.75 0.54
N TYR A 65 11.05 5.80 -0.32
CA TYR A 65 10.86 6.07 -1.74
C TYR A 65 10.08 4.96 -2.46
N ILE A 66 10.41 3.70 -2.21
CA ILE A 66 9.68 2.55 -2.80
C ILE A 66 8.20 2.62 -2.42
N THR A 67 7.91 2.87 -1.14
CA THR A 67 6.53 2.99 -0.63
C THR A 67 5.82 4.20 -1.20
N GLN A 68 6.49 5.35 -1.30
CA GLN A 68 5.90 6.58 -1.84
C GLN A 68 5.49 6.42 -3.31
N ILE A 69 6.36 5.84 -4.14
CA ILE A 69 6.05 5.54 -5.54
C ILE A 69 4.81 4.64 -5.65
N ARG A 70 4.73 3.58 -4.84
CA ARG A 70 3.56 2.69 -4.84
C ARG A 70 2.29 3.45 -4.47
N VAL A 71 2.31 4.23 -3.40
CA VAL A 71 1.15 5.03 -2.98
C VAL A 71 0.74 6.04 -4.04
N ASP A 72 1.68 6.67 -4.73
CA ASP A 72 1.36 7.64 -5.79
C ASP A 72 0.76 6.96 -7.03
N HIS A 73 1.23 5.76 -7.39
CA HIS A 73 0.57 4.94 -8.41
C HIS A 73 -0.86 4.56 -8.02
N LEU A 74 -1.11 4.21 -6.76
CA LEU A 74 -2.45 3.89 -6.29
C LEU A 74 -3.38 5.10 -6.29
N LYS A 75 -2.88 6.29 -5.96
CA LYS A 75 -3.67 7.53 -6.09
C LYS A 75 -4.00 7.84 -7.54
N ALA A 76 -3.05 7.66 -8.46
CA ALA A 76 -3.30 7.84 -9.88
C ALA A 76 -4.34 6.83 -10.40
N TYR A 77 -4.20 5.56 -10.02
CA TYR A 77 -5.15 4.49 -10.34
C TYR A 77 -6.54 4.79 -9.81
N LYS A 78 -6.66 5.23 -8.55
CA LYS A 78 -7.93 5.69 -7.96
C LYS A 78 -8.58 6.78 -8.81
N ASN A 79 -7.82 7.79 -9.24
CA ASN A 79 -8.35 8.90 -10.04
C ASN A 79 -8.83 8.44 -11.42
N GLU A 80 -8.14 7.49 -12.05
CA GLU A 80 -8.51 6.90 -13.34
C GLU A 80 -9.85 6.17 -13.24
N ILE A 81 -9.97 5.21 -12.31
CA ILE A 81 -11.16 4.36 -12.20
C ILE A 81 -12.37 5.10 -11.61
N SER A 82 -12.15 6.17 -10.84
CA SER A 82 -13.24 7.01 -10.30
C SER A 82 -13.93 7.84 -11.40
N GLY A 83 -13.25 8.10 -12.53
CA GLY A 83 -13.81 8.83 -13.67
C GLY A 83 -14.73 8.00 -14.56
N GLU A 84 -14.63 6.67 -14.51
CA GLU A 84 -15.32 5.74 -15.42
C GLU A 84 -16.63 5.17 -14.85
N LEU A 85 -16.90 5.41 -13.57
CA LEU A 85 -17.82 4.61 -12.77
C LEU A 85 -18.90 5.45 -12.07
N SER A 86 -19.99 5.74 -12.77
CA SER A 86 -21.15 6.45 -12.22
C SER A 86 -22.20 5.48 -11.68
N GLY A 87 -22.15 5.17 -10.38
CA GLY A 87 -23.20 4.40 -9.68
C GLY A 87 -22.72 3.75 -8.37
N LEU A 88 -23.64 3.48 -7.44
CA LEU A 88 -23.36 2.88 -6.12
C LEU A 88 -22.56 1.57 -6.19
N ASN A 89 -22.96 0.66 -7.08
CA ASN A 89 -22.28 -0.64 -7.23
C ASN A 89 -20.82 -0.47 -7.61
N TYR A 90 -20.53 0.56 -8.40
CA TYR A 90 -19.19 0.78 -8.90
C TYR A 90 -18.26 1.46 -7.88
N GLN A 91 -18.81 2.16 -6.88
CA GLN A 91 -18.00 2.88 -5.89
C GLN A 91 -17.36 1.95 -4.85
N TYR A 92 -18.03 0.87 -4.42
CA TYR A 92 -17.38 -0.10 -3.52
C TYR A 92 -16.43 -1.04 -4.27
N GLU A 93 -16.77 -1.46 -5.49
CA GLU A 93 -15.86 -2.22 -6.35
C GLU A 93 -14.57 -1.44 -6.61
N THR A 94 -14.67 -0.12 -6.79
CA THR A 94 -13.52 0.78 -6.92
C THR A 94 -12.61 0.68 -5.70
N LEU A 95 -13.16 0.75 -4.48
CA LEU A 95 -12.37 0.62 -3.26
C LEU A 95 -11.74 -0.76 -3.11
N ALA A 96 -12.46 -1.83 -3.45
CA ALA A 96 -11.94 -3.19 -3.47
C ALA A 96 -10.74 -3.32 -4.43
N LYS A 97 -10.88 -2.78 -5.66
CA LYS A 97 -9.82 -2.76 -6.68
C LYS A 97 -8.59 -1.98 -6.22
N ILE A 98 -8.76 -0.83 -5.57
CA ILE A 98 -7.63 -0.03 -5.06
C ILE A 98 -6.87 -0.81 -3.98
N LEU A 99 -7.58 -1.45 -3.05
CA LEU A 99 -6.95 -2.25 -2.00
C LEU A 99 -6.22 -3.46 -2.60
N ALA A 100 -6.85 -4.17 -3.55
CA ALA A 100 -6.25 -5.30 -4.25
C ALA A 100 -5.00 -4.91 -5.05
N GLU A 101 -5.05 -3.80 -5.80
CA GLU A 101 -3.88 -3.29 -6.54
C GLU A 101 -2.79 -2.82 -5.57
N GLY A 102 -3.16 -2.30 -4.38
CA GLY A 102 -2.22 -1.87 -3.36
C GLY A 102 -1.36 -2.96 -2.77
N VAL A 103 -1.88 -4.18 -2.73
CA VAL A 103 -1.18 -5.37 -2.21
C VAL A 103 -0.63 -6.27 -3.31
N LYS A 104 -0.92 -5.97 -4.57
CA LYS A 104 -0.45 -6.72 -5.72
C LYS A 104 1.07 -6.68 -5.84
N ASP A 105 1.64 -7.86 -6.06
CA ASP A 105 3.09 -8.09 -6.13
C ASP A 105 3.85 -7.69 -4.85
N ILE A 106 3.14 -7.53 -3.73
CA ILE A 106 3.72 -7.25 -2.41
C ILE A 106 3.38 -8.42 -1.49
N SER A 107 4.39 -9.01 -0.85
CA SER A 107 4.14 -10.08 0.11
C SER A 107 3.68 -9.51 1.45
N PRO A 108 2.75 -10.17 2.17
CA PRO A 108 2.42 -9.82 3.54
C PRO A 108 3.64 -9.84 4.48
N PHE A 109 4.59 -10.75 4.21
CA PHE A 109 5.86 -10.81 4.95
C PHE A 109 6.66 -9.50 4.78
N TYR A 110 6.78 -8.97 3.57
CA TYR A 110 7.43 -7.69 3.32
C TYR A 110 6.75 -6.55 4.08
N LEU A 111 5.41 -6.46 4.05
CA LEU A 111 4.67 -5.40 4.76
C LEU A 111 4.87 -5.49 6.28
N LYS A 112 4.88 -6.70 6.84
CA LYS A 112 5.20 -6.92 8.26
C LYS A 112 6.62 -6.47 8.59
N GLN A 113 7.60 -6.82 7.75
CA GLN A 113 8.99 -6.38 7.93
C GLN A 113 9.13 -4.86 7.82
N LEU A 114 8.42 -4.24 6.87
CA LEU A 114 8.37 -2.79 6.68
C LEU A 114 7.82 -2.09 7.93
N GLN A 115 6.72 -2.60 8.49
CA GLN A 115 6.11 -2.09 9.72
C GLN A 115 7.07 -2.15 10.92
N ILE A 116 7.81 -3.26 11.07
CA ILE A 116 8.71 -3.47 12.22
C ILE A 116 9.98 -2.62 12.11
N HIS A 117 10.58 -2.54 10.92
CA HIS A 117 11.93 -2.01 10.75
C HIS A 117 11.99 -0.59 10.15
N TYR A 118 10.95 -0.14 9.46
CA TYR A 118 10.94 1.15 8.74
C TYR A 118 9.65 1.94 9.03
N PRO A 119 9.51 2.49 10.26
CA PRO A 119 8.28 3.15 10.71
C PRO A 119 7.89 4.37 9.85
N ASP A 120 8.87 5.10 9.31
CA ASP A 120 8.60 6.25 8.44
C ASP A 120 8.00 5.83 7.09
N ALA A 121 8.52 4.76 6.49
CA ALA A 121 7.93 4.16 5.30
C ALA A 121 6.53 3.58 5.61
N TRP A 122 6.37 2.90 6.74
CA TRP A 122 5.06 2.37 7.18
C TRP A 122 4.02 3.49 7.38
N ASN A 123 4.40 4.64 7.93
CA ASN A 123 3.53 5.79 8.09
C ASN A 123 2.98 6.31 6.75
N ILE A 124 3.70 6.13 5.63
CA ILE A 124 3.19 6.44 4.29
C ILE A 124 2.01 5.52 3.94
N VAL A 125 2.12 4.22 4.24
CA VAL A 125 1.04 3.23 4.08
C VAL A 125 -0.16 3.61 4.96
N GLU A 126 0.07 3.89 6.24
CA GLU A 126 -1.00 4.26 7.17
C GLU A 126 -1.75 5.52 6.75
N LYS A 127 -1.04 6.54 6.26
CA LYS A 127 -1.66 7.77 5.75
C LYS A 127 -2.52 7.49 4.52
N PHE A 128 -2.05 6.64 3.62
CA PHE A 128 -2.83 6.22 2.46
C PHE A 128 -4.11 5.49 2.87
N LEU A 129 -4.00 4.49 3.76
CA LEU A 129 -5.15 3.74 4.26
C LEU A 129 -6.15 4.61 5.02
N LYS A 130 -5.67 5.55 5.85
CA LYS A 130 -6.54 6.54 6.52
C LYS A 130 -7.32 7.39 5.51
N GLY A 131 -6.70 7.75 4.38
CA GLY A 131 -7.37 8.44 3.28
C GLY A 131 -8.51 7.59 2.70
N LEU A 132 -8.22 6.34 2.33
CA LEU A 132 -9.22 5.42 1.78
C LEU A 132 -10.40 5.16 2.75
N LEU A 133 -10.10 4.94 4.04
CA LEU A 133 -11.12 4.75 5.07
C LEU A 133 -11.99 5.99 5.25
N LYS A 134 -11.40 7.19 5.10
CA LYS A 134 -12.19 8.43 5.11
C LYS A 134 -13.14 8.50 3.92
N ASP A 135 -12.65 8.21 2.71
CA ASP A 135 -13.49 8.21 1.51
C ASP A 135 -14.65 7.20 1.64
N LEU A 136 -14.36 6.03 2.20
CA LEU A 136 -15.37 5.00 2.46
C LEU A 136 -16.38 5.43 3.53
N LYS A 137 -15.94 6.18 4.56
CA LYS A 137 -16.84 6.73 5.57
C LYS A 137 -17.82 7.72 4.95
N ASP A 138 -17.30 8.63 4.14
CA ASP A 138 -18.10 9.65 3.45
C ASP A 138 -19.10 8.97 2.51
N PHE A 139 -18.70 7.86 1.86
CA PHE A 139 -19.60 7.03 1.06
C PHE A 139 -20.72 6.38 1.89
N TYR A 140 -20.43 5.84 3.07
CA TYR A 140 -21.47 5.30 3.95
C TYR A 140 -22.46 6.35 4.40
N ILE A 141 -21.98 7.53 4.82
CA ILE A 141 -22.83 8.65 5.25
C ILE A 141 -23.77 9.05 4.11
N TYR A 142 -23.21 9.31 2.92
CA TYR A 142 -23.98 9.67 1.74
C TYR A 142 -25.03 8.59 1.38
N GLY A 143 -24.62 7.32 1.43
CA GLY A 143 -25.48 6.15 1.24
C GLY A 143 -26.69 6.13 2.17
N ILE A 144 -26.47 6.37 3.45
CA ILE A 144 -27.51 6.37 4.49
C ILE A 144 -28.44 7.57 4.36
N GLU A 145 -27.90 8.78 4.18
CA GLU A 145 -28.68 10.02 4.06
C GLU A 145 -29.63 10.01 2.85
N ASN A 146 -29.24 9.33 1.78
CA ASN A 146 -30.05 9.20 0.58
C ASN A 146 -30.89 7.91 0.55
N ASN A 147 -31.02 7.19 1.67
CA ASN A 147 -31.78 5.93 1.79
C ASN A 147 -31.32 4.81 0.83
N MET A 148 -30.07 4.87 0.37
CA MET A 148 -29.46 3.83 -0.48
C MET A 148 -28.92 2.68 0.39
N PHE A 149 -28.46 3.00 1.59
CA PHE A 149 -28.04 2.03 2.61
C PHE A 149 -28.97 2.07 3.83
N LYS A 150 -29.07 0.93 4.52
CA LYS A 150 -29.73 0.81 5.81
C LYS A 150 -29.07 1.74 6.83
N ALA A 151 -29.87 2.29 7.74
CA ALA A 151 -29.39 3.13 8.84
C ALA A 151 -28.56 2.32 9.85
N VAL A 152 -27.26 2.20 9.58
CA VAL A 152 -26.25 1.55 10.41
C VAL A 152 -25.18 2.58 10.76
N SER A 153 -24.52 2.48 11.92
CA SER A 153 -23.48 3.44 12.31
C SER A 153 -22.29 3.42 11.33
N PRO A 154 -21.98 4.55 10.65
CA PRO A 154 -20.79 4.66 9.80
C PRO A 154 -19.49 4.44 10.58
N GLU A 155 -19.43 4.87 11.84
CA GLU A 155 -18.28 4.68 12.73
C GLU A 155 -17.99 3.20 12.98
N LEU A 156 -19.04 2.41 13.23
CA LEU A 156 -18.89 0.96 13.40
C LEU A 156 -18.39 0.30 12.11
N LEU A 157 -18.99 0.65 10.97
CA LEU A 157 -18.62 0.07 9.67
C LEU A 157 -17.15 0.32 9.34
N ILE A 158 -16.65 1.54 9.56
CA ILE A 158 -15.26 1.90 9.30
C ILE A 158 -14.29 1.29 10.29
N LYS A 159 -14.69 1.13 11.56
CA LYS A 159 -13.85 0.39 12.51
C LYS A 159 -13.67 -1.06 12.10
N LEU A 160 -14.73 -1.71 11.60
CA LEU A 160 -14.65 -3.08 11.09
C LEU A 160 -13.75 -3.15 9.83
N ASP A 161 -13.85 -2.18 8.93
CA ASP A 161 -12.97 -2.11 7.74
C ASP A 161 -11.51 -1.94 8.14
N GLU A 162 -11.23 -1.02 9.07
CA GLU A 162 -9.88 -0.76 9.56
C GLU A 162 -9.27 -2.03 10.15
N TYR A 163 -10.00 -2.77 10.98
CA TYR A 163 -9.53 -4.03 11.56
C TYR A 163 -9.30 -5.10 10.49
N PHE A 164 -10.25 -5.27 9.56
CA PHE A 164 -10.12 -6.26 8.49
C PHE A 164 -8.91 -5.97 7.60
N ILE A 165 -8.80 -4.74 7.08
CA ILE A 165 -7.71 -4.33 6.18
C ILE A 165 -6.36 -4.38 6.89
N MET A 166 -6.29 -3.97 8.16
CA MET A 166 -5.02 -4.04 8.90
C MET A 166 -4.57 -5.49 9.11
N GLN A 167 -5.49 -6.39 9.48
CA GLN A 167 -5.17 -7.81 9.59
C GLN A 167 -4.75 -8.40 8.25
N LEU A 168 -5.48 -8.05 7.19
CA LEU A 168 -5.21 -8.50 5.83
C LEU A 168 -3.77 -8.22 5.37
N ILE A 169 -3.25 -7.03 5.66
CA ILE A 169 -1.93 -6.59 5.18
C ILE A 169 -0.78 -6.93 6.14
N THR A 170 -1.06 -7.15 7.43
CA THR A 170 -0.02 -7.42 8.45
C THR A 170 0.06 -8.89 8.87
N ASP A 171 -1.02 -9.65 8.74
CA ASP A 171 -1.06 -11.07 9.08
C ASP A 171 -0.83 -11.95 7.86
N HIS A 172 0.44 -12.29 7.66
CA HIS A 172 0.90 -13.29 6.70
C HIS A 172 0.27 -14.69 6.85
N THR A 173 -0.44 -15.01 7.93
CA THR A 173 -1.08 -16.33 8.13
C THR A 173 -2.56 -16.35 7.79
N PHE A 174 -3.19 -15.20 7.59
CA PHE A 174 -4.64 -15.07 7.47
C PHE A 174 -5.22 -15.91 6.29
N PHE A 175 -4.46 -16.09 5.20
CA PHE A 175 -4.87 -16.91 4.03
C PHE A 175 -3.99 -18.13 3.76
N ASN A 176 -3.01 -18.45 4.62
CA ASN A 176 -1.96 -19.44 4.30
C ASN A 176 -2.46 -20.88 4.05
N ASN A 177 -3.74 -21.17 4.28
CA ASN A 177 -4.33 -22.50 4.08
C ASN A 177 -5.46 -22.56 3.04
N ASN A 178 -5.80 -21.44 2.40
CA ASN A 178 -6.92 -21.37 1.47
C ASN A 178 -6.39 -21.00 0.08
N GLN A 179 -6.91 -21.60 -0.99
CA GLN A 179 -6.56 -21.27 -2.39
C GLN A 179 -6.98 -19.84 -2.81
N GLN A 180 -7.37 -18.99 -1.86
CA GLN A 180 -7.85 -17.64 -2.10
C GLN A 180 -6.69 -16.65 -2.18
N THR A 181 -6.73 -15.80 -3.21
CA THR A 181 -5.85 -14.64 -3.32
C THR A 181 -6.33 -13.52 -2.40
N LEU A 182 -5.41 -12.63 -2.03
CA LEU A 182 -5.71 -11.44 -1.22
C LEU A 182 -6.78 -10.56 -1.89
N GLU A 183 -6.71 -10.44 -3.21
CA GLU A 183 -7.70 -9.76 -4.05
C GLU A 183 -9.10 -10.39 -3.95
N SER A 184 -9.21 -11.73 -4.04
CA SER A 184 -10.49 -12.43 -3.92
C SER A 184 -11.11 -12.18 -2.55
N ALA A 185 -10.31 -12.24 -1.49
CA ALA A 185 -10.78 -12.04 -0.14
C ALA A 185 -11.29 -10.62 0.11
N ILE A 186 -10.59 -9.59 -0.39
CA ILE A 186 -11.04 -8.20 -0.34
C ILE A 186 -12.38 -8.06 -1.06
N THR A 187 -12.47 -8.63 -2.26
CA THR A 187 -13.66 -8.53 -3.12
C THR A 187 -14.86 -9.18 -2.46
N GLU A 188 -14.71 -10.41 -1.94
CA GLU A 188 -15.77 -11.13 -1.24
C GLU A 188 -16.21 -10.44 0.05
N TYR A 189 -15.25 -9.93 0.84
CA TYR A 189 -15.56 -9.14 2.05
C TYR A 189 -16.41 -7.92 1.72
N MET A 190 -16.01 -7.15 0.70
CA MET A 190 -16.74 -5.97 0.26
C MET A 190 -18.12 -6.35 -0.28
N TYR A 191 -18.22 -7.40 -1.11
CA TYR A 191 -19.50 -7.89 -1.63
C TYR A 191 -20.49 -8.23 -0.51
N ILE A 192 -20.10 -9.10 0.44
CA ILE A 192 -20.96 -9.51 1.56
C ILE A 192 -21.41 -8.30 2.37
N LYS A 193 -20.50 -7.37 2.63
CA LYS A 193 -20.78 -6.16 3.39
C LYS A 193 -21.81 -5.28 2.69
N PHE A 194 -21.59 -4.96 1.41
CA PHE A 194 -22.44 -4.04 0.68
C PHE A 194 -23.82 -4.65 0.38
N GLU A 195 -23.90 -5.94 0.02
CA GLU A 195 -25.18 -6.66 -0.09
C GLU A 195 -25.98 -6.61 1.23
N GLY A 196 -25.29 -6.71 2.37
CA GLY A 196 -25.90 -6.55 3.69
C GLY A 196 -26.41 -5.13 3.96
N LEU A 197 -25.80 -4.10 3.37
CA LEU A 197 -26.10 -2.69 3.60
C LEU A 197 -27.17 -2.12 2.68
N VAL A 198 -27.32 -2.61 1.44
CA VAL A 198 -28.30 -2.08 0.48
C VAL A 198 -29.71 -2.12 1.08
N ALA A 199 -30.41 -0.97 1.04
CA ALA A 199 -31.82 -0.87 1.41
C ALA A 199 -32.69 -1.51 0.31
N LYS A 200 -33.71 -2.28 0.71
CA LYS A 200 -34.67 -2.90 -0.22
C LYS A 200 -35.82 -1.97 -0.53
#